data_AF-A0A8D8X8M9-F1
#
_entry.id   AF-A0A8D8X8M9-F1
#
_cell.length_a   1.000
_cell.length_b   1.000
_cell.length_c   1.000
_cell.angle_alpha   90.00
_cell.angle_beta   90.00
_cell.angle_gamma   90.00
#
_symmetry.space_group_name_H-M   'P 1'
#
loop_
_entity.id
_entity.type
_entity.pdbx_description
1 polymer ?
#
loop_
_entity_poly.entity_id
_entity_poly.type
_entity_poly.pdbx_seq_one_letter_code
_entity_poly.pdbx_strand_id
1 'polypeptide(L)'
;MVNTQRAPRQPSNLQDLLRYAVEVGSRGQDGAQGDVVALNENNRGFLMNALNSMMVNVTEELATIIKTLKENTGQKESCIEALDNLSDYVCTIDYANDFVRMGGLTALQLLLEGNDDELQWRAAETIADIVQNNPFSQNFIIQTDFLSLLLALIKHSHNTTVQVKCLYAVSCLVRENKECLAEFIKKDGFSVLLHCIQSKQEKLMIKSCFLISCLSSNNNEVRSILHSMGIVEQMCMLIDIDDAFDTEINEHLLSALSSLIHESPNAQALCQQEPLNLMLKLNYIKEKHAGDEVYHKEIEYANLILKQVFDTDTVEVDEEYQDR
;
A
#
# COMPACT_ATOMS: atom_id res chain seq x y z
N MET A 1 41.84 -17.10 54.74
CA MET A 1 41.46 -17.65 53.43
C MET A 1 40.01 -17.28 53.17
N VAL A 2 39.77 -16.17 52.48
CA VAL A 2 38.42 -15.69 52.18
C VAL A 2 38.03 -16.27 50.83
N ASN A 3 37.15 -17.27 50.82
CA ASN A 3 36.63 -17.88 49.61
C ASN A 3 35.35 -17.14 49.21
N THR A 4 35.50 -16.03 48.49
CA THR A 4 34.39 -15.26 47.90
C THR A 4 33.71 -16.08 46.81
N GLN A 5 32.56 -16.68 47.11
CA GLN A 5 31.62 -17.15 46.09
C GLN A 5 31.15 -15.94 45.28
N ARG A 6 31.65 -15.81 44.04
CA ARG A 6 31.16 -14.83 43.08
C ARG A 6 29.74 -15.23 42.69
N ALA A 7 28.77 -14.39 43.01
CA ALA A 7 27.44 -14.43 42.41
C ALA A 7 27.56 -14.46 40.88
N PRO A 8 26.69 -15.21 40.16
CA PRO A 8 26.78 -15.29 38.71
C PRO A 8 26.59 -13.88 38.14
N ARG A 9 27.61 -13.41 37.40
CA ARG A 9 27.62 -12.10 36.77
C ARG A 9 26.45 -12.01 35.80
N GLN A 10 25.66 -10.93 35.93
CA GLN A 10 24.61 -10.58 34.99
C GLN A 10 25.19 -10.45 33.58
N PRO A 11 24.71 -11.24 32.62
CA PRO A 11 25.15 -11.12 31.25
C PRO A 11 24.24 -10.22 30.42
N SER A 12 24.84 -9.44 29.53
CA SER A 12 24.18 -8.47 28.65
C SER A 12 24.17 -8.89 27.17
N ASN A 13 24.65 -10.09 26.82
CA ASN A 13 24.73 -10.53 25.42
C ASN A 13 24.45 -12.03 25.20
N LEU A 14 24.24 -12.37 23.93
CA LEU A 14 23.92 -13.72 23.41
C LEU A 14 25.01 -14.77 23.71
N GLN A 15 26.27 -14.35 23.84
CA GLN A 15 27.40 -15.23 24.12
C GLN A 15 27.35 -15.78 25.54
N ASP A 16 26.91 -14.99 26.51
CA ASP A 16 26.77 -15.46 27.88
C ASP A 16 25.56 -16.39 28.07
N LEU A 17 24.47 -16.16 27.31
CA LEU A 17 23.31 -17.03 27.26
C LEU A 17 23.67 -18.39 26.62
N LEU A 18 24.46 -18.37 25.54
CA LEU A 18 25.05 -19.56 24.92
C LEU A 18 26.03 -20.25 25.87
N ARG A 19 26.88 -19.51 26.60
CA ARG A 19 27.82 -20.09 27.56
C ARG A 19 27.09 -20.79 28.70
N TYR A 20 26.00 -20.20 29.19
CA TYR A 20 25.13 -20.82 30.18
C TYR A 20 24.45 -22.10 29.64
N ALA A 21 23.92 -22.08 28.42
CA ALA A 21 23.31 -23.25 27.79
C ALA A 21 24.32 -24.40 27.59
N VAL A 22 25.55 -24.07 27.20
CA VAL A 22 26.67 -25.04 27.09
C VAL A 22 27.07 -25.57 28.46
N GLU A 23 27.22 -24.73 29.48
CA GLU A 23 27.55 -25.16 30.84
C GLU A 23 26.49 -26.09 31.45
N VAL A 24 25.20 -25.87 31.15
CA VAL A 24 24.10 -26.75 31.58
C VAL A 24 24.07 -28.06 30.77
N GLY A 25 24.32 -28.02 29.47
CA GLY A 25 24.37 -29.21 28.61
C GLY A 25 25.60 -30.10 28.86
N SER A 26 26.76 -29.51 29.13
CA SER A 26 28.00 -30.23 29.43
C SER A 26 28.01 -30.92 30.80
N ARG A 27 27.21 -30.42 31.76
CA ARG A 27 27.03 -31.08 33.07
C ARG A 27 26.20 -32.38 33.00
N GLY A 28 25.56 -32.66 31.87
CA GLY A 28 24.77 -33.89 31.65
C GLY A 28 25.54 -35.05 31.03
N GLN A 29 26.83 -34.90 30.68
CA GLN A 29 27.60 -35.96 30.01
C GLN A 29 28.49 -36.81 30.93
N ASP A 30 28.72 -36.40 32.17
CA ASP A 30 29.52 -37.19 33.12
C ASP A 30 28.64 -37.97 34.10
N GLY A 31 28.19 -39.14 33.65
CA GLY A 31 27.89 -40.28 34.53
C GLY A 31 26.43 -40.51 34.94
N ALA A 32 25.86 -41.58 34.37
CA ALA A 32 24.83 -42.48 34.90
C ALA A 32 23.46 -41.92 35.36
N GLN A 33 22.43 -42.45 34.68
CA GLN A 33 21.01 -42.51 35.07
C GLN A 33 20.24 -41.18 35.20
N GLY A 34 19.55 -40.86 34.10
CA GLY A 34 18.17 -40.41 34.09
C GLY A 34 17.73 -39.48 35.21
N ASP A 35 18.06 -38.20 35.07
CA ASP A 35 17.13 -37.15 35.43
C ASP A 35 17.34 -36.03 34.42
N VAL A 36 16.31 -35.79 33.61
CA VAL A 36 16.18 -34.52 32.88
C VAL A 36 16.19 -33.47 33.98
N VAL A 37 17.32 -32.79 34.19
CA VAL A 37 17.45 -31.77 35.25
C VAL A 37 16.32 -30.78 35.05
N ALA A 38 15.28 -30.92 35.87
CA ALA A 38 14.15 -30.02 35.86
C ALA A 38 14.74 -28.62 36.09
N LEU A 39 14.47 -27.70 35.17
CA LEU A 39 14.96 -26.33 35.28
C LEU A 39 14.57 -25.78 36.67
N ASN A 40 15.54 -25.68 37.58
CA ASN A 40 15.35 -25.07 38.89
C ASN A 40 14.65 -23.71 38.71
N GLU A 41 13.73 -23.33 39.61
CA GLU A 41 12.96 -22.08 39.49
C GLU A 41 13.86 -20.84 39.29
N ASN A 42 15.03 -20.82 39.94
CA ASN A 42 16.03 -19.77 39.76
C ASN A 42 16.65 -19.75 38.36
N ASN A 43 16.82 -20.92 37.73
CA ASN A 43 17.31 -21.06 36.36
C ASN A 43 16.23 -20.67 35.34
N ARG A 44 14.95 -20.99 35.61
CA ARG A 44 13.83 -20.49 34.82
C ARG A 44 13.73 -18.97 34.89
N GLY A 45 13.83 -18.39 36.09
CA GLY A 45 13.83 -16.95 36.28
C GLY A 45 15.00 -16.26 35.59
N PHE A 46 16.20 -16.84 35.66
CA PHE A 46 17.37 -16.37 34.93
C PHE A 46 17.18 -16.38 33.41
N LEU A 47 16.74 -17.50 32.85
CA LEU A 47 16.47 -17.62 31.41
C LEU A 47 15.35 -16.68 30.96
N MET A 48 14.28 -16.57 31.75
CA MET A 48 13.16 -15.70 31.42
C MET A 48 13.55 -14.22 31.49
N ASN A 49 14.35 -13.81 32.47
CA ASN A 49 14.87 -12.44 32.56
C ASN A 49 15.87 -12.14 31.45
N ALA A 50 16.74 -13.08 31.10
CA ALA A 50 17.70 -12.90 30.00
C ALA A 50 16.98 -12.83 28.64
N LEU A 51 16.00 -13.70 28.40
CA LEU A 51 15.14 -13.66 27.21
C LEU A 51 14.32 -12.36 27.15
N ASN A 52 13.71 -11.93 28.26
CA ASN A 52 12.96 -10.67 28.32
C ASN A 52 13.86 -9.44 28.12
N SER A 53 15.11 -9.47 28.61
CA SER A 53 16.06 -8.38 28.38
C SER A 53 16.56 -8.28 26.93
N MET A 54 16.40 -9.37 26.15
CA MET A 54 16.75 -9.43 24.73
C MET A 54 15.55 -9.23 23.80
N MET A 55 14.32 -9.39 24.30
CA MET A 55 13.13 -9.04 23.55
C MET A 55 12.98 -7.52 23.57
N VAL A 56 13.00 -6.92 22.39
CA VAL A 56 12.61 -5.52 22.21
C VAL A 56 11.15 -5.41 22.64
N ASN A 57 10.86 -4.58 23.65
CA ASN A 57 9.49 -4.29 24.02
C ASN A 57 8.91 -3.34 22.96
N VAL A 58 8.33 -3.93 21.91
CA VAL A 58 7.79 -3.19 20.77
C VAL A 58 6.77 -2.14 21.22
N THR A 59 5.99 -2.42 22.27
CA THR A 59 5.03 -1.44 22.81
C THR A 59 5.72 -0.20 23.40
N GLU A 60 6.86 -0.34 24.07
CA GLU A 60 7.64 0.79 24.58
C GLU A 60 8.33 1.57 23.45
N GLU A 61 8.81 0.87 22.43
CA GLU A 61 9.37 1.50 21.22
C GLU A 61 8.30 2.30 20.47
N LEU A 62 7.11 1.74 20.25
CA LEU A 62 5.98 2.44 19.65
C LEU A 62 5.58 3.67 20.48
N ALA A 63 5.57 3.58 21.82
CA ALA A 63 5.31 4.73 22.68
C ALA A 63 6.36 5.84 22.49
N THR A 64 7.63 5.44 22.39
CA THR A 64 8.76 6.36 22.19
C THR A 64 8.66 7.04 20.83
N ILE A 65 8.35 6.28 19.77
CA ILE A 65 8.10 6.82 18.43
C ILE A 65 6.95 7.84 18.47
N ILE A 66 5.80 7.50 19.04
CA ILE A 66 4.64 8.41 19.13
C ILE A 66 5.02 9.71 19.84
N LYS A 67 5.79 9.62 20.93
CA LYS A 67 6.27 10.79 21.66
C LYS A 67 7.21 11.64 20.80
N THR A 68 8.18 11.02 20.15
CA THR A 68 9.14 11.71 19.27
C THR A 68 8.42 12.44 18.14
N LEU A 69 7.45 11.80 17.48
CA LEU A 69 6.69 12.41 16.39
C LEU A 69 5.83 13.59 16.85
N LYS A 70 5.32 13.58 18.09
CA LYS A 70 4.52 14.69 18.65
C LYS A 70 5.35 15.87 19.12
N GLU A 71 6.47 15.61 19.80
CA GLU A 71 7.26 16.65 20.47
C GLU A 71 8.30 17.29 19.54
N ASN A 72 8.75 16.58 18.50
CA ASN A 72 9.86 17.00 17.65
C ASN A 72 9.44 17.33 16.21
N THR A 73 8.20 17.77 15.98
CA THR A 73 7.71 18.15 14.64
C THR A 73 8.59 19.18 13.91
N GLY A 74 9.38 19.97 14.65
CA GLY A 74 10.39 20.89 14.09
C GLY A 74 11.77 20.30 13.82
N GLN A 75 12.06 19.06 14.25
CA GLN A 75 13.32 18.35 14.02
C GLN A 75 13.13 17.24 13.01
N LYS A 76 13.16 17.63 11.73
CA LYS A 76 12.90 16.74 10.59
C LYS A 76 13.63 15.40 10.66
N GLU A 77 14.94 15.40 10.91
CA GLU A 77 15.76 14.17 10.91
C GLU A 77 15.29 13.14 11.95
N SER A 78 14.95 13.61 13.15
CA SER A 78 14.46 12.75 14.23
C SER A 78 13.08 12.17 13.91
N CYS A 79 12.20 12.95 13.27
CA CYS A 79 10.92 12.45 12.81
C CYS A 79 11.08 11.43 11.69
N ILE A 80 12.02 11.62 10.75
CA ILE A 80 12.28 10.67 9.68
C ILE A 80 12.77 9.34 10.26
N GLU A 81 13.77 9.35 11.14
CA GLU A 81 14.27 8.14 11.79
C GLU A 81 13.15 7.41 12.57
N ALA A 82 12.29 8.17 13.26
CA ALA A 82 11.15 7.60 13.97
C ALA A 82 10.10 6.98 13.02
N LEU A 83 9.86 7.58 11.85
CA LEU A 83 8.94 7.04 10.83
C LEU A 83 9.52 5.79 10.16
N ASP A 84 10.82 5.78 9.86
CA ASP A 84 11.50 4.62 9.27
C ASP A 84 11.45 3.42 10.23
N ASN A 85 11.78 3.64 11.51
CA ASN A 85 11.65 2.62 12.55
C ASN A 85 10.19 2.15 12.72
N LEU A 86 9.22 3.06 12.60
CA LEU A 86 7.80 2.71 12.68
C LEU A 86 7.37 1.82 11.53
N SER A 87 7.85 2.10 10.31
CA SER A 87 7.54 1.34 9.09
C SER A 87 7.85 -0.15 9.27
N ASP A 88 8.97 -0.49 9.91
CA ASP A 88 9.37 -1.87 10.18
C ASP A 88 8.39 -2.60 11.12
N TYR A 89 7.81 -1.88 12.09
CA TYR A 89 6.86 -2.46 13.04
C TYR A 89 5.44 -2.59 12.46
N VAL A 90 4.94 -1.55 11.78
CA VAL A 90 3.54 -1.51 11.31
C VAL A 90 3.24 -2.49 10.18
N CYS A 91 4.28 -3.08 9.57
CA CYS A 91 4.13 -4.25 8.70
C CYS A 91 3.47 -5.46 9.41
N THR A 92 3.51 -5.51 10.76
CA THR A 92 2.78 -6.49 11.55
C THR A 92 1.45 -5.91 12.03
N ILE A 93 0.34 -6.58 11.66
CA ILE A 93 -1.03 -6.11 11.95
C ILE A 93 -1.25 -5.83 13.45
N ASP A 94 -0.72 -6.67 14.34
CA ASP A 94 -0.88 -6.48 15.79
C ASP A 94 -0.20 -5.18 16.28
N TYR A 95 1.03 -4.91 15.82
CA TYR A 95 1.76 -3.69 16.17
C TYR A 95 1.14 -2.44 15.53
N ALA A 96 0.62 -2.54 14.30
CA ALA A 96 -0.16 -1.47 13.71
C ALA A 96 -1.41 -1.14 14.53
N ASN A 97 -2.13 -2.15 15.00
CA ASN A 97 -3.31 -1.97 15.84
C ASN A 97 -2.97 -1.36 17.20
N ASP A 98 -1.88 -1.80 17.82
CA ASP A 98 -1.42 -1.24 19.09
C ASP A 98 -0.97 0.21 18.93
N PHE A 99 -0.24 0.54 17.86
CA PHE A 99 0.11 1.93 17.52
C PHE A 99 -1.14 2.82 17.38
N VAL A 100 -2.18 2.34 16.69
CA VAL A 100 -3.46 3.05 16.57
C VAL A 100 -4.12 3.24 17.94
N ARG A 101 -4.19 2.19 18.77
CA ARG A 101 -4.77 2.25 20.13
C ARG A 101 -4.04 3.20 21.07
N MET A 102 -2.73 3.32 20.91
CA MET A 102 -1.87 4.25 21.67
C MET A 102 -2.02 5.71 21.21
N GLY A 103 -2.90 5.98 20.24
CA GLY A 103 -3.13 7.31 19.71
C GLY A 103 -2.06 7.75 18.71
N GLY A 104 -1.34 6.81 18.08
CA GLY A 104 -0.28 7.10 17.12
C GLY A 104 -0.78 7.84 15.87
N LEU A 105 -2.04 7.63 15.49
CA LEU A 105 -2.66 8.40 14.40
C LEU A 105 -2.62 9.91 14.65
N THR A 106 -2.87 10.37 15.88
CA THR A 106 -2.78 11.82 16.17
C THR A 106 -1.37 12.38 15.93
N ALA A 107 -0.31 11.58 16.08
CA ALA A 107 1.04 12.01 15.76
C ALA A 107 1.23 12.13 14.24
N LEU A 108 0.75 11.16 13.46
CA LEU A 108 0.81 11.20 11.99
C LEU A 108 -0.03 12.35 11.42
N GLN A 109 -1.15 12.71 12.06
CA GLN A 109 -1.99 13.84 11.64
C GLN A 109 -1.21 15.16 11.69
N LEU A 110 -0.46 15.38 12.78
CA LEU A 110 0.35 16.59 12.95
C LEU A 110 1.42 16.73 11.87
N LEU A 111 1.98 15.62 11.40
CA LEU A 111 2.97 15.62 10.32
C LEU A 111 2.33 15.93 8.97
N LEU A 112 1.14 15.37 8.70
CA LEU A 112 0.37 15.66 7.49
C LEU A 112 -0.10 17.13 7.41
N GLU A 113 -0.48 17.71 8.54
CA GLU A 113 -0.88 19.12 8.65
C GLU A 113 0.32 20.08 8.69
N GLY A 114 1.54 19.55 8.79
CA GLY A 114 2.79 20.32 8.76
C GLY A 114 3.09 20.90 7.38
N ASN A 115 4.19 21.64 7.26
CA ASN A 115 4.63 22.28 6.01
C ASN A 115 5.83 21.58 5.35
N ASP A 116 6.34 20.47 5.90
CA ASP A 116 7.46 19.73 5.30
C ASP A 116 6.94 18.59 4.44
N ASP A 117 7.12 18.71 3.13
CA ASP A 117 6.65 17.71 2.15
C ASP A 117 7.18 16.31 2.45
N GLU A 118 8.40 16.16 2.99
CA GLU A 118 9.00 14.86 3.26
C GLU A 118 8.34 14.16 4.42
N LEU A 119 8.10 14.89 5.51
CA LEU A 119 7.33 14.37 6.64
C LEU A 119 5.89 14.04 6.23
N GLN A 120 5.27 14.86 5.38
CA GLN A 120 3.92 14.60 4.87
C GLN A 120 3.85 13.29 4.08
N TRP A 121 4.73 13.10 3.08
CA TRP A 121 4.64 11.89 2.25
C TRP A 121 5.04 10.63 3.02
N ARG A 122 6.00 10.71 3.95
CA ARG A 122 6.37 9.58 4.82
C ARG A 122 5.25 9.22 5.79
N ALA A 123 4.60 10.22 6.40
CA ALA A 123 3.44 9.98 7.25
C ALA A 123 2.29 9.34 6.46
N ALA A 124 2.03 9.79 5.23
CA ALA A 124 1.04 9.18 4.35
C ALA A 124 1.40 7.73 4.00
N GLU A 125 2.67 7.42 3.74
CA GLU A 125 3.14 6.05 3.51
C GLU A 125 2.93 5.16 4.74
N THR A 126 3.33 5.61 5.93
CA THR A 126 3.11 4.85 7.16
C THR A 126 1.63 4.59 7.43
N ILE A 127 0.75 5.55 7.12
CA ILE A 127 -0.71 5.34 7.22
C ILE A 127 -1.16 4.24 6.25
N ALA A 128 -0.64 4.24 5.02
CA ALA A 128 -0.95 3.21 4.04
C ALA A 128 -0.58 1.82 4.58
N ASP A 129 0.60 1.67 5.18
CA ASP A 129 1.06 0.41 5.76
C ASP A 129 0.19 -0.03 6.95
N ILE A 130 -0.24 0.91 7.80
CA ILE A 130 -1.11 0.64 8.95
C ILE A 130 -2.49 0.11 8.53
N VAL A 131 -3.05 0.65 7.45
CA VAL A 131 -4.42 0.29 6.99
C VAL A 131 -4.46 -0.82 5.95
N GLN A 132 -3.33 -1.12 5.30
CA GLN A 132 -3.28 -2.11 4.24
C GLN A 132 -3.74 -3.47 4.75
N ASN A 133 -4.85 -3.96 4.19
CA ASN A 133 -5.48 -5.24 4.57
C ASN A 133 -5.75 -5.36 6.08
N ASN A 134 -6.02 -4.23 6.76
CA ASN A 134 -6.25 -4.17 8.20
C ASN A 134 -7.61 -3.52 8.53
N PRO A 135 -8.69 -4.31 8.64
CA PRO A 135 -10.04 -3.79 8.90
C PRO A 135 -10.17 -3.00 10.21
N PHE A 136 -9.40 -3.35 11.25
CA PHE A 136 -9.44 -2.62 12.52
C PHE A 136 -8.96 -1.18 12.32
N SER A 137 -7.78 -1.00 11.74
CA SER A 137 -7.20 0.31 11.48
C SER A 137 -8.01 1.09 10.45
N GLN A 138 -8.48 0.43 9.38
CA GLN A 138 -9.35 1.05 8.38
C GLN A 138 -10.62 1.64 9.03
N ASN A 139 -11.32 0.84 9.84
CA ASN A 139 -12.56 1.27 10.51
C ASN A 139 -12.30 2.35 11.57
N PHE A 140 -11.14 2.33 12.22
CA PHE A 140 -10.76 3.38 13.16
C PHE A 140 -10.50 4.71 12.43
N ILE A 141 -9.76 4.68 11.31
CA ILE A 141 -9.42 5.89 10.56
C ILE A 141 -10.67 6.60 10.01
N ILE A 142 -11.66 5.86 9.51
CA ILE A 142 -12.88 6.48 8.97
C ILE A 142 -13.79 7.14 10.02
N GLN A 143 -13.58 6.84 11.31
CA GLN A 143 -14.25 7.54 12.42
C GLN A 143 -13.61 8.89 12.73
N THR A 144 -12.52 9.22 12.04
CA THR A 144 -11.77 10.48 12.17
C THR A 144 -11.81 11.28 10.87
N ASP A 145 -11.31 12.52 10.88
CA ASP A 145 -11.23 13.37 9.68
C ASP A 145 -10.01 13.08 8.78
N PHE A 146 -9.29 12.00 9.03
CA PHE A 146 -8.10 11.62 8.26
C PHE A 146 -8.36 11.46 6.77
N LEU A 147 -9.47 10.83 6.38
CA LEU A 147 -9.81 10.69 4.96
C LEU A 147 -10.01 12.05 4.28
N SER A 148 -10.65 13.00 4.97
CA SER A 148 -10.80 14.38 4.48
C SER A 148 -9.44 15.04 4.26
N LEU A 149 -8.52 14.87 5.22
CA LEU A 149 -7.16 15.41 5.17
C LEU A 149 -6.36 14.83 3.99
N LEU A 150 -6.39 13.51 3.80
CA LEU A 150 -5.71 12.84 2.69
C LEU A 150 -6.25 13.32 1.33
N LEU A 151 -7.59 13.41 1.17
CA LEU A 151 -8.21 13.90 -0.06
C LEU A 151 -7.83 15.37 -0.33
N ALA A 152 -7.75 16.21 0.70
CA ALA A 152 -7.32 17.59 0.58
C ALA A 152 -5.85 17.70 0.12
N LEU A 153 -4.95 16.89 0.68
CA LEU A 153 -3.54 16.86 0.29
C LEU A 153 -3.35 16.39 -1.16
N ILE A 154 -4.11 15.38 -1.61
CA ILE A 154 -4.09 14.94 -3.02
C ILE A 154 -4.46 16.11 -3.95
N LYS A 155 -5.47 16.90 -3.59
CA LYS A 155 -5.99 17.99 -4.42
C LYS A 155 -5.14 19.26 -4.40
N HIS A 156 -4.54 19.58 -3.26
CA HIS A 156 -3.97 20.91 -3.02
C HIS A 156 -2.46 20.95 -2.81
N SER A 157 -1.80 19.80 -2.58
CA SER A 157 -0.34 19.79 -2.41
C SER A 157 0.37 20.19 -3.72
N HIS A 158 1.45 20.95 -3.57
CA HIS A 158 2.35 21.29 -4.68
C HIS A 158 3.38 20.19 -4.96
N ASN A 159 3.50 19.22 -4.05
CA ASN A 159 4.48 18.15 -4.13
C ASN A 159 3.84 16.86 -4.65
N THR A 160 4.24 16.44 -5.85
CA THR A 160 3.77 15.20 -6.48
C THR A 160 3.94 13.97 -5.60
N THR A 161 5.05 13.87 -4.85
CA THR A 161 5.29 12.71 -3.98
C THR A 161 4.26 12.65 -2.85
N VAL A 162 3.93 13.79 -2.25
CA VAL A 162 2.86 13.88 -1.24
C VAL A 162 1.52 13.45 -1.83
N GLN A 163 1.15 13.98 -3.00
CA GLN A 163 -0.10 13.59 -3.68
C GLN A 163 -0.15 12.08 -3.95
N VAL A 164 0.94 11.51 -4.45
CA VAL A 164 1.08 10.10 -4.80
C VAL A 164 0.98 9.19 -3.57
N LYS A 165 1.64 9.55 -2.45
CA LYS A 165 1.60 8.77 -1.21
C LYS A 165 0.26 8.90 -0.49
N CYS A 166 -0.37 10.08 -0.51
CA CYS A 166 -1.73 10.25 0.00
C CYS A 166 -2.74 9.42 -0.81
N LEU A 167 -2.62 9.39 -2.14
CA LEU A 167 -3.46 8.54 -3.00
C LEU A 167 -3.23 7.05 -2.72
N TYR A 168 -1.99 6.64 -2.44
CA TYR A 168 -1.68 5.28 -2.02
C TYR A 168 -2.35 4.93 -0.67
N ALA A 169 -2.27 5.82 0.32
CA ALA A 169 -2.96 5.63 1.60
C ALA A 169 -4.48 5.50 1.44
N VAL A 170 -5.09 6.37 0.63
CA VAL A 170 -6.52 6.29 0.30
C VAL A 170 -6.85 4.96 -0.37
N SER A 171 -6.03 4.51 -1.33
CA SER A 171 -6.20 3.21 -1.98
C SER A 171 -6.20 2.05 -0.99
N CYS A 172 -5.24 2.01 -0.06
CA CYS A 172 -5.19 0.98 0.99
C CYS A 172 -6.37 1.06 1.98
N LEU A 173 -6.90 2.26 2.21
CA LEU A 173 -8.03 2.48 3.12
C LEU A 173 -9.36 1.98 2.54
N VAL A 174 -9.64 2.26 1.26
CA VAL A 174 -10.96 2.01 0.66
C VAL A 174 -11.09 0.64 0.00
N ARG A 175 -9.97 -0.02 -0.31
CA ARG A 175 -9.98 -1.36 -0.89
C ARG A 175 -10.39 -2.40 0.16
N GLU A 176 -11.19 -3.36 -0.28
CA GLU A 176 -11.68 -4.50 0.53
C GLU A 176 -12.48 -4.11 1.78
N ASN A 177 -12.90 -2.84 1.92
CA ASN A 177 -13.68 -2.34 3.04
C ASN A 177 -14.85 -1.48 2.59
N LYS A 178 -16.07 -2.01 2.73
CA LYS A 178 -17.31 -1.36 2.26
C LYS A 178 -17.64 -0.08 3.04
N GLU A 179 -17.36 -0.04 4.33
CA GLU A 179 -17.62 1.15 5.17
C GLU A 179 -16.70 2.30 4.76
N CYS A 180 -15.41 1.99 4.52
CA CYS A 180 -14.44 2.97 4.05
C CYS A 180 -14.78 3.48 2.65
N LEU A 181 -15.20 2.59 1.74
CA LEU A 181 -15.65 2.98 0.41
C LEU A 181 -16.89 3.89 0.47
N ALA A 182 -17.86 3.59 1.34
CA ALA A 182 -19.05 4.42 1.50
C ALA A 182 -18.71 5.84 2.00
N GLU A 183 -17.80 5.96 2.98
CA GLU A 183 -17.36 7.27 3.46
C GLU A 183 -16.53 8.02 2.40
N PHE A 184 -15.72 7.32 1.60
CA PHE A 184 -15.01 7.90 0.46
C PHE A 184 -15.97 8.47 -0.59
N ILE A 185 -17.05 7.75 -0.93
CA ILE A 185 -18.09 8.24 -1.83
C ILE A 185 -18.76 9.49 -1.26
N LYS A 186 -19.14 9.45 0.02
CA LYS A 186 -19.79 10.57 0.72
C LYS A 186 -18.90 11.83 0.77
N LYS A 187 -17.58 11.66 0.85
CA LYS A 187 -16.60 12.75 0.82
C LYS A 187 -16.19 13.18 -0.61
N ASP A 188 -16.94 12.77 -1.63
CA ASP A 188 -16.69 13.13 -3.03
C ASP A 188 -15.30 12.68 -3.53
N GLY A 189 -14.83 11.53 -3.04
CA GLY A 189 -13.51 11.00 -3.35
C GLY A 189 -13.29 10.70 -4.84
N PHE A 190 -14.34 10.32 -5.57
CA PHE A 190 -14.24 10.07 -7.02
C PHE A 190 -13.92 11.35 -7.83
N SER A 191 -14.40 12.52 -7.38
CA SER A 191 -14.02 13.79 -8.00
C SER A 191 -12.54 14.08 -7.86
N VAL A 192 -11.92 13.66 -6.76
CA VAL A 192 -10.46 13.74 -6.57
C VAL A 192 -9.73 12.81 -7.55
N LEU A 193 -10.19 11.57 -7.73
CA LEU A 193 -9.59 10.63 -8.69
C LEU A 193 -9.70 11.14 -10.14
N LEU A 194 -10.85 11.70 -10.52
CA LEU A 194 -11.05 12.31 -11.82
C LEU A 194 -10.07 13.47 -12.05
N HIS A 195 -9.88 14.33 -11.05
CA HIS A 195 -8.89 15.39 -11.11
C HIS A 195 -7.46 14.85 -11.29
N CYS A 196 -7.10 13.77 -10.60
CA CYS A 196 -5.79 13.13 -10.74
C CYS A 196 -5.56 12.53 -12.14
N ILE A 197 -6.59 11.91 -12.73
CA ILE A 197 -6.53 11.36 -14.09
C ILE A 197 -6.35 12.47 -15.14
N GLN A 198 -6.91 13.66 -14.89
CA GLN A 198 -6.74 14.83 -15.76
C GLN A 198 -5.43 15.60 -15.51
N SER A 199 -4.63 15.17 -14.54
CA SER A 199 -3.35 15.81 -14.25
C SER A 199 -2.30 15.45 -15.30
N LYS A 200 -1.25 16.26 -15.45
CA LYS A 200 -0.09 15.92 -16.29
C LYS A 200 0.93 15.01 -15.60
N GLN A 201 0.60 14.52 -14.40
CA GLN A 201 1.52 13.75 -13.58
C GLN A 201 1.23 12.26 -13.77
N GLU A 202 2.07 11.58 -14.54
CA GLU A 202 1.88 10.17 -14.94
C GLU A 202 1.63 9.24 -13.75
N LYS A 203 2.42 9.37 -12.68
CA LYS A 203 2.28 8.55 -11.46
C LYS A 203 0.92 8.72 -10.78
N LEU A 204 0.33 9.92 -10.81
CA LEU A 204 -1.00 10.15 -10.26
C LEU A 204 -2.08 9.55 -11.14
N MET A 205 -1.95 9.69 -12.46
CA MET A 205 -2.87 9.07 -13.42
C MET A 205 -2.88 7.55 -13.25
N ILE A 206 -1.70 6.92 -13.29
CA ILE A 206 -1.51 5.47 -13.15
C ILE A 206 -2.17 4.95 -11.87
N LYS A 207 -1.87 5.56 -10.71
CA LYS A 207 -2.43 5.12 -9.43
C LYS A 207 -3.94 5.35 -9.32
N SER A 208 -4.46 6.41 -9.95
CA SER A 208 -5.89 6.69 -9.97
C SER A 208 -6.65 5.70 -10.85
N CYS A 209 -6.12 5.40 -12.04
CA CYS A 209 -6.66 4.38 -12.94
C CYS A 209 -6.65 3.00 -12.27
N PHE A 210 -5.55 2.63 -11.61
CA PHE A 210 -5.47 1.38 -10.84
C PHE A 210 -6.55 1.30 -9.76
N LEU A 211 -6.71 2.35 -8.95
CA LEU A 211 -7.72 2.38 -7.90
C LEU A 211 -9.14 2.30 -8.47
N ILE A 212 -9.44 3.02 -9.56
CA ILE A 212 -10.73 2.95 -10.25
C ILE A 212 -10.99 1.54 -10.79
N SER A 213 -10.01 0.91 -11.42
CA SER A 213 -10.13 -0.48 -11.91
C SER A 213 -10.47 -1.42 -10.74
N CYS A 214 -9.76 -1.31 -9.62
CA CYS A 214 -10.03 -2.11 -8.41
C CYS A 214 -11.42 -1.87 -7.82
N LEU A 215 -11.87 -0.62 -7.72
CA LEU A 215 -13.15 -0.28 -7.09
C LEU A 215 -14.36 -0.54 -7.97
N SER A 216 -14.20 -0.48 -9.29
CA SER A 216 -15.28 -0.76 -10.27
C SER A 216 -15.41 -2.24 -10.60
N SER A 217 -14.32 -3.01 -10.45
CA SER A 217 -14.32 -4.47 -10.58
C SER A 217 -15.35 -5.07 -9.63
N ASN A 218 -16.37 -5.71 -10.19
CA ASN A 218 -17.47 -6.36 -9.45
C ASN A 218 -18.33 -5.42 -8.56
N ASN A 219 -18.34 -4.10 -8.81
CA ASN A 219 -19.18 -3.15 -8.07
C ASN A 219 -20.02 -2.26 -9.01
N ASN A 220 -21.30 -2.62 -9.17
CA ASN A 220 -22.24 -1.91 -10.04
C ASN A 220 -22.55 -0.49 -9.54
N GLU A 221 -22.59 -0.26 -8.22
CA GLU A 221 -22.87 1.06 -7.65
C GLU A 221 -21.73 2.04 -7.98
N VAL A 222 -20.49 1.61 -7.76
CA VAL A 222 -19.30 2.40 -8.12
C VAL A 222 -19.27 2.69 -9.62
N ARG A 223 -19.54 1.68 -10.46
CA ARG A 223 -19.62 1.88 -11.92
C ARG A 223 -20.67 2.94 -12.29
N SER A 224 -21.87 2.84 -11.73
CA SER A 224 -22.95 3.80 -12.00
C SER A 224 -22.58 5.22 -11.60
N ILE A 225 -21.94 5.42 -10.44
CA ILE A 225 -21.46 6.73 -9.99
C ILE A 225 -20.43 7.27 -10.99
N LEU A 226 -19.41 6.47 -11.30
CA LEU A 226 -18.33 6.85 -12.22
C LEU A 226 -18.84 7.16 -13.63
N HIS A 227 -19.79 6.37 -14.15
CA HIS A 227 -20.46 6.63 -15.44
C HIS A 227 -21.19 7.98 -15.42
N SER A 228 -21.91 8.31 -14.33
CA SER A 228 -22.62 9.59 -14.21
C SER A 228 -21.67 10.81 -14.19
N MET A 229 -20.39 10.59 -13.87
CA MET A 229 -19.34 11.61 -13.88
C MET A 229 -18.61 11.71 -15.23
N GLY A 230 -19.00 10.91 -16.23
CA GLY A 230 -18.41 10.93 -17.58
C GLY A 230 -17.01 10.34 -17.66
N ILE A 231 -16.64 9.43 -16.76
CA ILE A 231 -15.26 8.90 -16.71
C ILE A 231 -14.88 8.11 -17.98
N VAL A 232 -15.86 7.48 -18.63
CA VAL A 232 -15.64 6.61 -19.80
C VAL A 232 -15.13 7.45 -20.96
N GLU A 233 -15.80 8.57 -21.23
CA GLU A 233 -15.41 9.54 -22.26
C GLU A 233 -14.06 10.15 -21.93
N GLN A 234 -13.82 10.51 -20.66
CA GLN A 234 -12.53 11.05 -20.23
C GLN A 234 -11.37 10.07 -20.47
N MET A 235 -11.53 8.80 -20.10
CA MET A 235 -10.51 7.78 -20.34
C MET A 235 -10.27 7.55 -21.84
N CYS A 236 -11.33 7.45 -22.65
CA CYS A 236 -11.21 7.32 -24.11
C CYS A 236 -10.46 8.50 -24.75
N MET A 237 -10.68 9.72 -24.24
CA MET A 237 -9.98 10.91 -24.73
C MET A 237 -8.51 10.94 -24.32
N LEU A 238 -8.18 10.44 -23.13
CA LEU A 238 -6.82 10.41 -22.58
C LEU A 238 -5.95 9.27 -23.10
N ILE A 239 -6.53 8.24 -23.73
CA ILE A 239 -5.74 7.23 -24.45
C ILE A 239 -4.86 7.95 -25.47
N ASP A 240 -3.56 7.83 -25.23
CA ASP A 240 -2.53 8.51 -25.99
C ASP A 240 -2.09 7.64 -27.16
N ILE A 241 -2.03 8.27 -28.33
CA ILE A 241 -1.66 7.65 -29.60
C ILE A 241 -0.31 8.24 -30.07
N ASP A 242 0.03 9.43 -29.59
CA ASP A 242 1.14 10.25 -30.08
C ASP A 242 2.45 9.97 -29.30
N ASP A 243 2.45 9.04 -28.34
CA ASP A 243 3.52 8.83 -27.34
C ASP A 243 3.95 10.14 -26.67
N ALA A 244 2.98 11.01 -26.37
CA ALA A 244 3.23 12.15 -25.51
C ALA A 244 3.64 11.71 -24.10
N PHE A 245 3.32 10.47 -23.71
CA PHE A 245 3.77 9.83 -22.48
C PHE A 245 4.70 8.63 -22.78
N ASP A 246 5.86 8.59 -22.12
CA ASP A 246 6.87 7.52 -22.26
C ASP A 246 6.48 6.22 -21.50
N THR A 247 5.23 6.06 -21.05
CA THR A 247 4.88 5.20 -19.90
C THR A 247 3.65 4.31 -20.08
N GLU A 248 3.55 3.30 -19.20
CA GLU A 248 2.47 2.31 -19.00
C GLU A 248 1.06 2.92 -18.72
N ILE A 249 0.84 4.22 -18.99
CA ILE A 249 -0.43 4.91 -18.74
C ILE A 249 -1.57 4.29 -19.53
N ASN A 250 -1.36 3.99 -20.80
CA ASN A 250 -2.38 3.38 -21.64
C ASN A 250 -2.79 2.01 -21.09
N GLU A 251 -1.87 1.17 -20.61
CA GLU A 251 -2.20 -0.09 -19.93
C GLU A 251 -3.20 0.16 -18.79
N HIS A 252 -2.90 1.13 -17.92
CA HIS A 252 -3.75 1.43 -16.78
C HIS A 252 -5.09 2.09 -17.16
N LEU A 253 -5.10 2.99 -18.15
CA LEU A 253 -6.33 3.58 -18.70
C LEU A 253 -7.24 2.50 -19.31
N LEU A 254 -6.67 1.61 -20.12
CA LEU A 254 -7.41 0.52 -20.77
C LEU A 254 -7.89 -0.51 -19.74
N SER A 255 -7.08 -0.83 -18.73
CA SER A 255 -7.51 -1.69 -17.61
C SER A 255 -8.72 -1.10 -16.88
N ALA A 256 -8.66 0.18 -16.51
CA ALA A 256 -9.76 0.86 -15.84
C ALA A 256 -11.00 0.97 -16.73
N LEU A 257 -10.81 1.33 -18.01
CA LEU A 257 -11.89 1.40 -18.99
C LEU A 257 -12.58 0.04 -19.16
N SER A 258 -11.82 -1.05 -19.27
CA SER A 258 -12.36 -2.40 -19.37
C SER A 258 -13.22 -2.78 -18.16
N SER A 259 -12.74 -2.49 -16.96
CA SER A 259 -13.51 -2.70 -15.71
C SER A 259 -14.81 -1.88 -15.66
N LEU A 260 -14.81 -0.67 -16.24
CA LEU A 260 -15.96 0.22 -16.28
C LEU A 260 -17.02 -0.18 -17.32
N ILE A 261 -16.61 -0.69 -18.48
CA ILE A 261 -17.53 -1.09 -19.56
C ILE A 261 -18.07 -2.52 -19.37
N HIS A 262 -17.45 -3.30 -18.49
CA HIS A 262 -17.85 -4.68 -18.22
C HIS A 262 -19.34 -4.74 -17.83
N GLU A 263 -20.09 -5.60 -18.53
CA GLU A 263 -21.54 -5.81 -18.36
C GLU A 263 -22.39 -4.53 -18.41
N SER A 264 -21.90 -3.47 -19.07
CA SER A 264 -22.53 -2.15 -19.06
C SER A 264 -22.83 -1.66 -20.47
N PRO A 265 -24.00 -2.01 -21.06
CA PRO A 265 -24.31 -1.72 -22.47
C PRO A 265 -24.32 -0.23 -22.79
N ASN A 266 -24.76 0.61 -21.84
CA ASN A 266 -24.73 2.06 -22.01
C ASN A 266 -23.30 2.59 -22.14
N ALA A 267 -22.37 2.09 -21.32
CA ALA A 267 -20.96 2.49 -21.39
C ALA A 267 -20.30 1.98 -22.68
N GLN A 268 -20.64 0.76 -23.11
CA GLN A 268 -20.20 0.22 -24.41
C GLN A 268 -20.70 1.08 -25.58
N ALA A 269 -21.96 1.52 -25.55
CA ALA A 269 -22.52 2.41 -26.57
C ALA A 269 -21.84 3.80 -26.59
N LEU A 270 -21.42 4.33 -25.43
CA LEU A 270 -20.63 5.55 -25.37
C LEU A 270 -19.27 5.36 -26.07
N CYS A 271 -18.59 4.24 -25.83
CA CYS A 271 -17.32 3.91 -26.48
C CYS A 271 -17.41 3.80 -28.02
N GLN A 272 -18.59 3.50 -28.56
CA GLN A 272 -18.83 3.43 -30.01
C GLN A 272 -19.05 4.80 -30.67
N GLN A 273 -19.17 5.88 -29.90
CA GLN A 273 -19.45 7.19 -30.45
C GLN A 273 -18.27 7.72 -31.29
N GLU A 274 -18.58 8.25 -32.48
CA GLU A 274 -17.61 8.85 -33.41
C GLU A 274 -16.64 9.87 -32.78
N PRO A 275 -17.02 10.81 -31.88
CA PRO A 275 -16.06 11.73 -31.29
C PRO A 275 -14.91 11.07 -30.54
N LEU A 276 -15.10 9.86 -30.00
CA LEU A 276 -14.07 9.14 -29.24
C LEU A 276 -13.11 8.35 -30.15
N ASN A 277 -13.59 7.93 -31.33
CA ASN A 277 -12.83 7.13 -32.31
C ASN A 277 -12.08 5.93 -31.69
N LEU A 278 -12.62 5.35 -30.62
CA LEU A 278 -11.90 4.38 -29.77
C LEU A 278 -11.37 3.19 -30.58
N MET A 279 -12.16 2.64 -31.49
CA MET A 279 -11.75 1.51 -32.33
C MET A 279 -10.47 1.80 -33.13
N LEU A 280 -10.35 3.01 -33.71
CA LEU A 280 -9.16 3.40 -34.47
C LEU A 280 -7.95 3.56 -33.54
N LYS A 281 -8.15 4.16 -32.35
CA LYS A 281 -7.08 4.31 -31.35
C LYS A 281 -6.52 2.95 -30.93
N LEU A 282 -7.40 2.00 -30.58
CA LEU A 282 -7.02 0.68 -30.11
C LEU A 282 -6.30 -0.14 -31.19
N ASN A 283 -6.77 -0.10 -32.44
CA ASN A 283 -6.10 -0.78 -33.54
C ASN A 283 -4.72 -0.18 -33.82
N TYR A 284 -4.58 1.15 -33.77
CA TYR A 284 -3.29 1.80 -33.93
C TYR A 284 -2.29 1.39 -32.83
N ILE A 285 -2.72 1.41 -31.56
CA ILE A 285 -1.89 0.97 -30.42
C ILE A 285 -1.42 -0.48 -30.63
N LYS A 286 -2.33 -1.37 -31.03
CA LYS A 286 -2.00 -2.77 -31.31
C LYS A 286 -0.96 -2.92 -32.41
N GLU A 287 -1.13 -2.21 -33.54
CA GLU A 287 -0.19 -2.27 -34.67
C GLU A 287 1.18 -1.71 -34.30
N LYS A 288 1.19 -0.60 -33.56
CA LYS A 288 2.41 0.10 -33.16
C LYS A 288 3.23 -0.67 -32.16
N HIS A 289 2.60 -1.25 -31.15
CA HIS A 289 3.27 -2.00 -30.08
C HIS A 289 3.36 -3.50 -30.36
N ALA A 290 2.97 -3.94 -31.57
CA ALA A 290 3.02 -5.34 -31.97
C ALA A 290 4.45 -5.91 -31.87
N GLY A 291 4.60 -6.99 -31.11
CA GLY A 291 5.88 -7.70 -30.97
C GLY A 291 6.82 -7.15 -29.89
N ASP A 292 6.42 -6.10 -29.16
CA ASP A 292 7.15 -5.61 -28.00
C ASP A 292 6.55 -6.19 -26.70
N GLU A 293 7.35 -6.97 -25.97
CA GLU A 293 6.93 -7.63 -24.73
C GLU A 293 6.53 -6.64 -23.63
N VAL A 294 7.06 -5.41 -23.66
CA VAL A 294 6.76 -4.37 -22.66
C VAL A 294 5.27 -4.00 -22.67
N TYR A 295 4.66 -3.98 -23.86
CA TYR A 295 3.28 -3.53 -24.06
C TYR A 295 2.26 -4.68 -24.13
N HIS A 296 2.65 -5.91 -23.78
CA HIS A 296 1.78 -7.08 -23.89
C HIS A 296 0.43 -6.89 -23.17
N LYS A 297 0.44 -6.32 -21.96
CA LYS A 297 -0.79 -6.07 -21.19
C LYS A 297 -1.66 -4.97 -21.78
N GLU A 298 -1.05 -3.92 -22.34
CA GLU A 298 -1.77 -2.87 -23.05
C GLU A 298 -2.55 -3.47 -24.24
N ILE A 299 -1.89 -4.32 -25.02
CA ILE A 299 -2.48 -5.03 -26.16
C ILE A 299 -3.59 -5.98 -25.70
N GLU A 300 -3.39 -6.69 -24.58
CA GLU A 300 -4.40 -7.57 -23.99
C GLU A 300 -5.68 -6.81 -23.64
N TYR A 301 -5.56 -5.68 -22.93
CA TYR A 301 -6.72 -4.84 -22.61
C TYR A 301 -7.36 -4.21 -23.85
N ALA A 302 -6.57 -3.78 -24.83
CA ALA A 302 -7.08 -3.28 -26.10
C ALA A 302 -7.94 -4.32 -26.83
N ASN A 303 -7.45 -5.58 -26.90
CA ASN A 303 -8.20 -6.69 -27.48
C ASN A 303 -9.47 -7.00 -26.69
N LEU A 304 -9.39 -6.97 -25.35
CA LEU A 304 -10.55 -7.21 -24.49
C LEU A 304 -11.64 -6.16 -24.72
N ILE A 305 -11.29 -4.88 -24.83
CA ILE A 305 -12.24 -3.79 -25.12
C ILE A 305 -12.80 -3.94 -26.54
N LEU A 306 -11.96 -4.23 -27.54
CA LEU A 306 -12.41 -4.45 -28.91
C LEU A 306 -13.47 -5.56 -28.99
N LYS A 307 -13.21 -6.69 -28.33
CA LYS A 307 -14.16 -7.81 -28.23
C LYS A 307 -15.44 -7.43 -27.50
N GLN A 308 -15.34 -6.72 -26.37
CA GLN A 308 -16.50 -6.35 -25.55
C GLN A 308 -17.40 -5.29 -26.19
N VAL A 309 -16.83 -4.38 -27.00
CA VAL A 309 -17.55 -3.21 -27.53
C VAL A 309 -17.90 -3.35 -29.01
N PHE A 310 -17.03 -3.93 -29.82
CA PHE A 310 -17.16 -3.91 -31.29
C PHE A 310 -17.41 -5.30 -31.88
N ASP A 311 -17.52 -6.34 -31.05
CA ASP A 311 -17.76 -7.74 -31.47
C ASP A 311 -16.78 -8.19 -32.58
N THR A 312 -15.56 -7.62 -32.58
CA THR A 312 -14.49 -8.05 -33.45
C THR A 312 -13.94 -9.34 -32.89
N ASP A 313 -14.31 -10.46 -33.50
CA ASP A 313 -13.58 -11.71 -33.31
C ASP A 313 -12.09 -11.42 -33.57
N THR A 314 -11.29 -11.71 -32.56
CA THR A 314 -9.83 -11.67 -32.65
C THR A 314 -9.42 -12.50 -33.86
N VAL A 315 -8.99 -11.83 -34.93
CA VAL A 315 -8.17 -12.50 -35.95
C VAL A 315 -6.96 -13.00 -35.19
N GLU A 316 -6.93 -14.30 -34.97
CA GLU A 316 -5.76 -15.00 -34.46
C GLU A 316 -4.57 -14.50 -35.28
N VAL A 317 -3.54 -14.06 -34.57
CA VAL A 317 -2.26 -13.74 -35.19
C VAL A 317 -1.78 -15.06 -35.79
N ASP A 318 -1.99 -15.25 -37.09
CA ASP A 318 -1.41 -16.36 -37.83
C ASP A 318 0.11 -16.28 -37.63
N GLU A 319 0.62 -17.23 -36.85
CA GLU A 319 2.03 -17.60 -36.77
C GLU A 319 2.50 -18.13 -38.14
N GLU A 320 2.57 -17.29 -39.17
CA GLU A 320 3.15 -17.64 -40.47
C GLU A 320 4.14 -16.59 -40.95
N TYR A 321 5.17 -16.32 -40.16
CA TYR A 321 6.45 -15.84 -40.68
C TYR A 321 7.62 -16.47 -39.91
N GLN A 322 7.67 -17.81 -39.91
CA GLN A 322 8.95 -18.51 -39.96
C GLN A 322 9.12 -19.04 -41.38
N ASP A 323 10.31 -18.83 -41.94
CA ASP A 323 10.79 -19.18 -43.28
C ASP A 323 10.40 -18.25 -44.44
N ARG A 324 11.14 -17.14 -44.59
CA ARG A 324 11.85 -16.77 -45.83
C ARG A 324 13.11 -15.95 -45.57
#